data_AF-A0A845Z7B9-F1
#
_entry.id   AF-A0A845Z7B9-F1
#
_cell.length_a   1.000
_cell.length_b   1.000
_cell.length_c   1.000
_cell.angle_alpha   90.00
_cell.angle_beta   90.00
_cell.angle_gamma   90.00
#
_symmetry.space_group_name_H-M   'P 1'
#
loop_
_entity.id
_entity.type
_entity.pdbx_description
1 polymer ?
#
loop_
_entity_poly.entity_id
_entity_poly.type
_entity_poly.pdbx_seq_one_letter_code
_entity_poly.pdbx_strand_id
1 'polypeptide(L)'
;MSMFQRMILITDGTLTEMLEVYLAEKIHLVKLSEQTFTLTETNAPLDLTAGTEVIERKILLQGKISRNNWIYAQSLLVPSRLDPHFRERLLQSREPMGRLWLEHKLETFKEIIDTAREPALDIATHFKIRPEDRLLSRTYRLFSNRQPIIMITEKFPESYFLNAF
;
A
#
# COMPACT_ATOMS: atom_id res chain seq x y z
N MET A 1 13.95 -4.48 -16.24
CA MET A 1 13.65 -3.60 -15.09
C MET A 1 14.68 -2.48 -14.97
N SER A 2 14.23 -1.24 -14.81
CA SER A 2 15.09 -0.06 -14.55
C SER A 2 15.63 -0.05 -13.11
N MET A 3 16.61 0.82 -12.83
CA MET A 3 17.15 0.99 -11.47
C MET A 3 16.07 1.50 -10.51
N PHE A 4 15.25 2.46 -10.94
CA PHE A 4 14.19 3.02 -10.11
C PHE A 4 13.10 1.99 -9.80
N GLN A 5 12.72 1.15 -10.77
CA GLN A 5 11.79 0.03 -10.52
C GLN A 5 12.32 -0.94 -9.46
N ARG A 6 13.61 -1.31 -9.52
CA ARG A 6 14.23 -2.15 -8.48
C ARG A 6 14.21 -1.47 -7.12
N MET A 7 14.51 -0.17 -7.08
CA MET A 7 14.47 0.62 -5.85
C MET A 7 13.07 0.65 -5.23
N ILE A 8 12.03 0.86 -6.03
CA ILE A 8 10.63 0.76 -5.58
C ILE A 8 10.35 -0.62 -4.99
N LEU A 9 10.78 -1.71 -5.60
CA LEU A 9 10.47 -3.05 -5.09
C LEU A 9 11.08 -3.36 -3.72
N ILE A 10 12.25 -2.80 -3.40
CA ILE A 10 13.00 -3.16 -2.18
C ILE A 10 13.03 -2.09 -1.09
N THR A 11 12.62 -0.84 -1.41
CA THR A 11 12.79 0.28 -0.47
C THR A 11 11.92 0.18 0.78
N ASP A 12 12.53 0.50 1.92
CA ASP A 12 11.89 0.65 3.21
C ASP A 12 11.38 2.08 3.51
N GLY A 13 11.88 3.07 2.77
CA GLY A 13 11.47 4.47 2.84
C GLY A 13 10.04 4.75 2.37
N THR A 14 9.66 6.02 2.37
CA THR A 14 8.33 6.43 1.91
C THR A 14 8.31 6.46 0.37
N LEU A 15 7.56 5.53 -0.23
CA LEU A 15 7.42 5.45 -1.69
C LEU A 15 6.86 6.76 -2.27
N THR A 16 5.97 7.42 -1.54
CA THR A 16 5.38 8.70 -1.96
C THR A 16 6.44 9.75 -2.20
N GLU A 17 7.38 9.98 -1.28
CA GLU A 17 8.44 10.99 -1.45
C GLU A 17 9.34 10.65 -2.63
N MET A 18 9.70 9.38 -2.80
CA MET A 18 10.51 8.94 -3.94
C MET A 18 9.81 9.18 -5.27
N LEU A 19 8.51 8.91 -5.35
CA LEU A 19 7.69 9.21 -6.53
C LEU A 19 7.62 10.71 -6.78
N GLU A 20 7.44 11.54 -5.74
CA GLU A 20 7.40 12.99 -5.91
C GLU A 20 8.68 13.55 -6.50
N VAL A 21 9.84 13.05 -6.03
CA VAL A 21 11.15 13.43 -6.57
C VAL A 21 11.30 12.94 -8.01
N TYR A 22 11.00 11.67 -8.28
CA TYR A 22 11.17 11.10 -9.62
C TYR A 22 10.21 11.68 -10.65
N LEU A 23 8.98 12.05 -10.27
CA LEU A 23 7.98 12.58 -11.20
C LEU A 23 7.99 14.11 -11.28
N ALA A 24 8.79 14.77 -10.42
CA ALA A 24 8.79 16.22 -10.24
C ALA A 24 7.37 16.79 -10.01
N GLU A 25 6.52 16.04 -9.28
CA GLU A 25 5.12 16.38 -9.05
C GLU A 25 4.67 15.89 -7.67
N LYS A 26 3.79 16.64 -7.00
CA LYS A 26 3.17 16.19 -5.75
C LYS A 26 2.25 14.99 -5.98
N ILE A 27 2.33 14.01 -5.08
CA ILE A 27 1.52 12.81 -5.09
C ILE A 27 0.50 12.88 -3.97
N HIS A 28 -0.77 12.62 -4.28
CA HIS A 28 -1.81 12.43 -3.27
C HIS A 28 -2.35 11.01 -3.29
N LEU A 29 -3.05 10.67 -2.21
CA LEU A 29 -3.78 9.42 -2.07
C LEU A 29 -5.23 9.63 -2.55
N VAL A 30 -5.70 8.75 -3.43
CA VAL A 30 -7.13 8.62 -3.79
C VAL A 30 -7.66 7.32 -3.21
N LYS A 31 -8.66 7.40 -2.33
CA LYS A 31 -9.30 6.21 -1.75
C LYS A 31 -10.29 5.61 -2.75
N LEU A 32 -10.11 4.33 -3.08
CA LEU A 32 -11.02 3.58 -3.96
C LEU A 32 -12.10 2.88 -3.14
N SER A 33 -11.69 2.15 -2.10
CA SER A 33 -12.61 1.47 -1.20
C SER A 33 -12.00 1.26 0.17
N GLU A 34 -12.87 1.03 1.15
CA GLU A 34 -12.51 0.67 2.50
C GLU A 34 -13.65 -0.11 3.12
N GLN A 35 -13.34 -1.28 3.68
CA GLN A 35 -14.33 -2.18 4.22
C GLN A 35 -13.77 -2.89 5.45
N THR A 36 -14.58 -2.95 6.49
CA THR A 36 -14.31 -3.77 7.67
C THR A 36 -15.04 -5.09 7.51
N PHE A 37 -14.33 -6.20 7.70
CA PHE A 37 -14.92 -7.53 7.67
C PHE A 37 -14.17 -8.47 8.60
N THR A 38 -14.80 -9.60 8.89
CA THR A 38 -14.20 -10.67 9.68
C THR A 38 -13.60 -11.70 8.73
N LEU A 39 -12.33 -12.04 8.95
CA LEU A 39 -11.66 -13.07 8.16
C LEU A 39 -12.39 -14.41 8.25
N THR A 40 -12.64 -15.02 7.09
CA THR A 40 -13.21 -16.37 6.99
C THR A 40 -12.14 -17.46 7.07
N GLU A 41 -10.89 -17.11 6.74
CA GLU A 41 -9.75 -18.02 6.69
C GLU A 41 -8.53 -17.40 7.37
N THR A 42 -7.56 -18.25 7.68
CA THR A 42 -6.28 -17.84 8.26
C THR A 42 -5.48 -17.00 7.27
N ASN A 43 -4.89 -15.89 7.73
CA ASN A 43 -3.94 -15.10 6.95
C ASN A 43 -2.54 -15.27 7.55
N ALA A 44 -1.74 -16.16 6.95
CA ALA A 44 -0.40 -16.49 7.45
C ALA A 44 0.57 -15.28 7.48
N PRO A 45 0.64 -14.41 6.45
CA PRO A 45 1.50 -13.22 6.51
C PRO A 45 1.20 -12.26 7.67
N LEU A 46 -0.04 -12.24 8.17
CA LEU A 46 -0.41 -11.42 9.33
C LEU A 46 -0.54 -12.24 10.63
N ASP A 47 -0.21 -13.53 10.64
CA ASP A 47 -0.42 -14.40 11.81
C ASP A 47 -1.86 -14.28 12.37
N LEU A 48 -2.85 -14.31 11.48
CA LEU A 48 -4.28 -14.16 11.84
C LEU A 48 -5.03 -15.45 11.64
N THR A 49 -5.92 -15.76 12.58
CA THR A 49 -6.91 -16.84 12.45
C THR A 49 -8.22 -16.30 11.90
N ALA A 50 -9.05 -17.20 11.37
CA ALA A 50 -10.44 -16.91 11.07
C ALA A 50 -11.15 -16.31 12.30
N GLY A 51 -12.12 -15.43 12.08
CA GLY A 51 -12.81 -14.69 13.14
C GLY A 51 -12.16 -13.35 13.52
N THR A 52 -10.99 -13.01 12.98
CA THR A 52 -10.36 -11.72 13.26
C THR A 52 -10.95 -10.59 12.40
N GLU A 53 -11.32 -9.47 13.04
CA GLU A 53 -11.73 -8.25 12.35
C GLU A 53 -10.52 -7.57 11.68
N VAL A 54 -10.68 -7.25 10.40
CA VAL A 54 -9.68 -6.58 9.58
C VAL A 54 -10.32 -5.46 8.76
N ILE A 55 -9.50 -4.48 8.38
CA ILE A 55 -9.90 -3.42 7.44
C ILE A 55 -9.13 -3.63 6.15
N GLU A 56 -9.86 -3.93 5.07
CA GLU A 56 -9.30 -3.82 3.72
C GLU A 56 -9.45 -2.39 3.23
N ARG A 57 -8.37 -1.85 2.66
CA ARG A 57 -8.38 -0.55 1.99
C ARG A 57 -7.65 -0.64 0.67
N LYS A 58 -8.27 -0.09 -0.37
CA LYS A 58 -7.70 0.06 -1.72
C LYS A 58 -7.53 1.53 -2.05
N ILE A 59 -6.37 1.90 -2.55
CA ILE A 59 -6.02 3.29 -2.87
C ILE A 59 -5.24 3.38 -4.19
N LEU A 60 -5.16 4.60 -4.70
CA LEU A 60 -4.21 4.99 -5.72
C LEU A 60 -3.28 6.08 -5.19
N LEU A 61 -2.00 5.98 -5.51
CA LEU A 61 -1.09 7.12 -5.47
C LEU A 61 -1.14 7.81 -6.83
N GLN A 62 -1.62 9.05 -6.85
CA GLN A 62 -1.94 9.79 -8.07
C GLN A 62 -1.23 11.14 -8.07
N GLY A 63 -0.76 11.56 -9.25
CA GLY A 63 -0.27 12.92 -9.47
C GLY A 63 -1.34 13.97 -9.19
N LYS A 64 -1.03 14.95 -8.35
CA LYS A 64 -1.97 16.00 -7.93
C LYS A 64 -2.45 16.87 -9.10
N ILE A 65 -1.57 17.16 -10.05
CA ILE A 65 -1.77 17.98 -11.24
C ILE A 65 -2.08 17.09 -12.45
N SER A 66 -1.22 16.12 -12.75
CA SER A 66 -1.34 15.26 -13.94
C SER A 66 -2.54 14.31 -13.88
N ARG A 67 -3.03 14.02 -12.67
CA ARG A 67 -4.08 13.03 -12.38
C ARG A 67 -3.74 11.62 -12.88
N ASN A 68 -2.47 11.37 -13.21
CA ASN A 68 -2.00 10.04 -13.58
C ASN A 68 -1.91 9.18 -12.32
N ASN A 69 -2.41 7.96 -12.41
CA ASN A 69 -2.28 6.95 -11.36
C ASN A 69 -0.94 6.24 -11.54
N TRP A 70 -0.15 6.19 -10.48
CA TRP A 70 1.21 5.67 -10.51
C TRP A 70 1.34 4.35 -9.77
N ILE A 71 0.71 4.23 -8.61
CA ILE A 71 0.69 3.01 -7.79
C ILE A 71 -0.75 2.69 -7.42
N TYR A 72 -1.13 1.43 -7.51
CA TYR A 72 -2.30 0.85 -6.88
C TYR A 72 -1.82 0.15 -5.61
N ALA A 73 -2.48 0.38 -4.48
CA ALA A 73 -2.16 -0.33 -3.26
C ALA A 73 -3.41 -0.90 -2.60
N GLN A 74 -3.29 -2.14 -2.15
CA GLN A 74 -4.27 -2.80 -1.31
C GLN A 74 -3.61 -3.10 0.03
N SER A 75 -4.34 -2.87 1.10
CA SER A 75 -3.85 -3.09 2.44
C SER A 75 -4.88 -3.82 3.29
N LEU A 76 -4.39 -4.66 4.18
CA LEU A 76 -5.18 -5.37 5.18
C LEU A 76 -4.62 -5.03 6.55
N LEU A 77 -5.38 -4.25 7.31
CA LEU A 77 -5.01 -3.72 8.62
C LEU A 77 -5.73 -4.49 9.72
N VAL A 78 -5.06 -4.67 10.86
CA VAL A 78 -5.56 -5.39 12.03
C VAL A 78 -5.82 -4.41 13.17
N PRO A 79 -7.05 -3.87 13.31
CA PRO A 79 -7.32 -2.77 14.24
C PRO A 79 -7.11 -3.15 15.70
N SER A 80 -7.32 -4.42 16.05
CA SER A 80 -7.14 -4.94 17.42
C SER A 80 -5.69 -4.90 17.91
N ARG A 81 -4.71 -4.74 17.01
CA ARG A 81 -3.28 -4.63 17.35
C ARG A 81 -2.79 -3.18 17.45
N LEU A 82 -3.66 -2.20 17.21
CA LEU A 82 -3.34 -0.79 17.33
C LEU A 82 -3.66 -0.29 18.74
N ASP A 83 -2.98 0.78 19.15
CA ASP A 83 -3.34 1.50 20.37
C ASP A 83 -4.83 1.89 20.35
N PRO A 84 -5.57 1.80 21.46
CA PRO A 84 -7.01 2.08 21.49
C PRO A 84 -7.38 3.48 20.97
N HIS A 85 -6.59 4.51 21.31
CA HIS A 85 -6.86 5.88 20.85
C HIS A 85 -6.60 6.01 19.34
N PHE A 86 -5.54 5.37 18.86
CA PHE A 86 -5.26 5.24 17.44
C PHE A 86 -6.40 4.55 16.70
N ARG A 87 -6.83 3.38 17.20
CA ARG A 87 -7.89 2.54 16.63
C ARG A 87 -9.20 3.33 16.53
N GLU A 88 -9.56 4.02 17.60
CA GLU A 88 -10.78 4.83 17.64
C GLU A 88 -10.77 5.90 16.56
N ARG A 89 -9.69 6.69 16.47
CA ARG A 89 -9.56 7.72 15.43
C ARG A 89 -9.58 7.13 14.03
N LEU A 90 -8.87 6.05 13.80
CA LEU A 90 -8.88 5.37 12.51
C LEU A 90 -10.29 4.93 12.08
N LEU A 91 -11.10 4.42 13.02
CA LEU A 91 -12.44 3.90 12.75
C LEU A 91 -13.50 5.01 12.66
N GLN A 92 -13.36 6.09 13.44
CA GLN A 92 -14.36 7.14 13.57
C GLN A 92 -14.06 8.37 12.70
N SER A 93 -12.82 8.59 12.31
CA SER A 93 -12.40 9.76 11.55
C SER A 93 -12.22 9.45 10.06
N ARG A 94 -12.31 10.49 9.23
CA ARG A 94 -11.95 10.42 7.80
C ARG A 94 -10.47 10.75 7.57
N GLU A 95 -9.65 10.66 8.61
CA GLU A 95 -8.26 11.10 8.54
C GLU A 95 -7.40 10.09 7.76
N PRO A 96 -6.43 10.57 6.97
CA PRO A 96 -5.50 9.67 6.29
C PRO A 96 -4.68 8.85 7.28
N MET A 97 -4.60 7.53 7.07
CA MET A 97 -3.76 6.62 7.89
C MET A 97 -2.35 7.15 8.11
N GLY A 98 -1.70 7.65 7.05
CA GLY A 98 -0.34 8.18 7.15
C GLY A 98 -0.21 9.37 8.12
N ARG A 99 -1.25 10.22 8.23
CA ARG A 99 -1.25 11.33 9.20
C ARG A 99 -1.34 10.79 10.63
N LEU A 100 -2.26 9.87 10.87
CA LEU A 100 -2.40 9.25 12.20
C LEU A 100 -1.11 8.55 12.63
N TRP A 101 -0.43 7.84 11.72
CA TRP A 101 0.86 7.20 11.98
C TRP A 101 1.92 8.20 12.48
N LEU A 102 2.01 9.36 11.82
CA LEU A 102 2.96 10.41 12.17
C LEU A 102 2.61 11.10 13.49
N GLU A 103 1.34 11.45 13.70
CA GLU A 103 0.87 12.11 14.93
C GLU A 103 1.13 11.26 16.18
N HIS A 104 0.87 9.95 16.07
CA HIS A 104 1.11 8.99 17.15
C HIS A 104 2.56 8.50 17.22
N LYS A 105 3.44 8.97 16.32
CA LYS A 105 4.84 8.53 16.19
C LYS A 105 4.96 7.00 16.23
N LEU A 106 4.07 6.32 15.50
CA LEU A 106 3.97 4.87 15.60
C LEU A 106 5.29 4.24 15.13
N GLU A 107 5.98 3.59 16.05
CA GLU A 107 7.20 2.86 15.74
C GLU A 107 6.82 1.60 14.96
N THR A 108 7.37 1.51 13.74
CA THR A 108 7.10 0.38 12.86
C THR A 108 8.37 -0.23 12.30
N PHE A 109 8.40 -1.56 12.21
CA PHE A 109 9.41 -2.31 11.46
C PHE A 109 8.78 -2.88 10.19
N LYS A 110 9.40 -2.63 9.02
CA LYS A 110 8.90 -3.13 7.73
C LYS A 110 9.63 -4.41 7.35
N GLU A 111 8.87 -5.40 6.91
CA GLU A 111 9.40 -6.66 6.37
C GLU A 111 8.79 -6.93 4.99
N ILE A 112 9.64 -7.08 3.98
CA ILE A 112 9.23 -7.49 2.63
C ILE A 112 8.88 -8.99 2.66
N ILE A 113 7.69 -9.33 2.17
CA ILE A 113 7.19 -10.70 2.08
C ILE A 113 7.43 -11.28 0.70
N ASP A 114 7.13 -10.51 -0.34
CA ASP A 114 7.22 -10.98 -1.71
C ASP A 114 7.40 -9.82 -2.70
N THR A 115 8.01 -10.14 -3.84
CA THR A 115 8.02 -9.27 -5.02
C THR A 115 7.69 -10.10 -6.25
N ALA A 116 6.74 -9.65 -7.05
CA ALA A 116 6.24 -10.43 -8.17
C ALA A 116 6.12 -9.60 -9.46
N ARG A 117 6.03 -10.34 -10.56
CA ARG A 117 5.64 -9.83 -11.87
C ARG A 117 4.39 -10.58 -12.31
N GLU A 118 3.28 -9.89 -12.45
CA GLU A 118 1.95 -10.49 -12.63
C GLU A 118 1.16 -9.77 -13.74
N PRO A 119 0.19 -10.43 -14.40
CA PRO A 119 -0.70 -9.73 -15.34
C PRO A 119 -1.56 -8.68 -14.60
N ALA A 120 -1.92 -7.60 -15.30
CA ALA A 120 -2.67 -6.49 -14.70
C ALA A 120 -4.13 -6.85 -14.42
N LEU A 121 -4.76 -7.64 -15.29
CA LEU A 121 -6.18 -8.05 -15.18
C LEU A 121 -7.07 -6.82 -14.90
N ASP A 122 -7.96 -6.90 -13.91
CA ASP A 122 -8.88 -5.83 -13.55
C ASP A 122 -8.18 -4.57 -13.02
N ILE A 123 -6.96 -4.70 -12.49
CA ILE A 123 -6.18 -3.56 -11.98
C ILE A 123 -5.75 -2.64 -13.14
N ALA A 124 -5.69 -3.16 -14.38
CA ALA A 124 -5.43 -2.34 -15.56
C ALA A 124 -6.42 -1.18 -15.70
N THR A 125 -7.67 -1.31 -15.23
CA THR A 125 -8.69 -0.25 -15.29
C THR A 125 -8.28 1.02 -14.54
N HIS A 126 -7.36 0.92 -13.58
CA HIS A 126 -6.84 2.06 -12.84
C HIS A 126 -5.62 2.72 -13.52
N PHE A 127 -5.13 2.15 -14.60
CA PHE A 127 -3.94 2.60 -15.30
C PHE A 127 -4.24 2.80 -16.79
N LYS A 128 -3.33 3.42 -17.53
CA LYS A 128 -3.46 3.59 -18.99
C LYS A 128 -2.78 2.43 -19.72
N ILE A 129 -3.12 1.19 -19.35
CA ILE A 129 -2.54 -0.06 -19.86
C ILE A 129 -3.62 -1.10 -20.14
N ARG A 130 -3.27 -2.23 -20.77
CA ARG A 130 -4.19 -3.33 -21.06
C ARG A 130 -4.18 -4.40 -19.96
N PRO A 131 -5.25 -5.20 -19.79
CA PRO A 131 -5.30 -6.29 -18.80
C PRO A 131 -4.17 -7.33 -18.92
N GLU A 132 -3.69 -7.57 -20.14
CA GLU A 132 -2.58 -8.49 -20.44
C GLU A 132 -1.18 -7.91 -20.14
N ASP A 133 -1.07 -6.60 -19.96
CA ASP A 133 0.19 -5.95 -19.62
C ASP A 133 0.63 -6.37 -18.21
N ARG A 134 1.93 -6.25 -17.94
CA ARG A 134 2.53 -6.71 -16.69
C ARG A 134 2.57 -5.60 -15.65
N LEU A 135 2.28 -5.97 -14.41
CA LEU A 135 2.54 -5.19 -13.22
C LEU A 135 3.77 -5.75 -12.51
N LEU A 136 4.54 -4.86 -11.90
CA LEU A 136 5.48 -5.19 -10.84
C LEU A 136 4.78 -4.94 -9.51
N SER A 137 4.94 -5.88 -8.58
CA SER A 137 4.32 -5.78 -7.26
C SER A 137 5.29 -6.12 -6.15
N ARG A 138 5.04 -5.51 -4.99
CA ARG A 138 5.70 -5.84 -3.73
C ARG A 138 4.64 -5.99 -2.64
N THR A 139 4.80 -7.01 -1.82
CA THR A 139 3.98 -7.20 -0.62
C THR A 139 4.89 -7.13 0.58
N TYR A 140 4.51 -6.33 1.57
CA TYR A 140 5.23 -6.19 2.81
C TYR A 140 4.27 -6.05 3.98
N ARG A 141 4.76 -6.32 5.19
CA ARG A 141 4.02 -6.08 6.42
C ARG A 141 4.76 -5.07 7.30
N LEU A 142 3.99 -4.31 8.06
CA LEU A 142 4.55 -3.47 9.12
C LEU A 142 4.24 -4.11 10.45
N PHE A 143 5.24 -4.17 11.31
CA PHE A 143 5.13 -4.60 12.69
C PHE A 143 5.06 -3.39 13.60
N SER A 144 4.28 -3.49 14.67
CA SER A 144 4.40 -2.63 15.85
C SER A 144 4.19 -3.50 17.09
N ASN A 145 4.89 -3.22 18.19
CA ASN A 145 4.88 -4.06 19.39
C ASN A 145 5.12 -5.56 19.09
N ARG A 146 6.04 -5.86 18.17
CA ARG A 146 6.39 -7.22 17.71
C ARG A 146 5.25 -8.01 17.08
N GLN A 147 4.16 -7.35 16.68
CA GLN A 147 3.01 -7.96 16.02
C GLN A 147 2.81 -7.32 14.64
N PRO A 148 2.50 -8.08 13.58
CA PRO A 148 2.22 -7.48 12.28
C PRO A 148 0.87 -6.76 12.32
N ILE A 149 0.87 -5.46 12.10
CA ILE A 149 -0.33 -4.62 12.21
C ILE A 149 -1.02 -4.42 10.87
N ILE A 150 -0.27 -4.39 9.77
CA ILE A 150 -0.81 -4.18 8.42
C ILE A 150 0.03 -4.94 7.40
N MET A 151 -0.63 -5.49 6.39
CA MET A 151 -0.01 -6.01 5.16
C MET A 151 -0.40 -5.08 4.02
N ILE A 152 0.56 -4.71 3.18
CA ILE A 152 0.35 -3.82 2.05
C ILE A 152 0.94 -4.48 0.81
N THR A 153 0.12 -4.60 -0.23
CA THR A 153 0.54 -4.97 -1.58
C THR A 153 0.44 -3.75 -2.47
N GLU A 154 1.57 -3.33 -3.02
CA GLU A 154 1.65 -2.20 -3.96
C GLU A 154 1.99 -2.72 -5.34
N LYS A 155 1.32 -2.19 -6.37
CA LYS A 155 1.46 -2.61 -7.76
C LYS A 155 1.57 -1.41 -8.68
N PHE A 156 2.42 -1.53 -9.70
CA PHE A 156 2.56 -0.52 -10.74
C PHE A 156 2.91 -1.14 -12.10
N PRO A 157 2.50 -0.53 -13.23
CA PRO A 157 2.83 -1.04 -14.56
C PRO A 157 4.33 -1.19 -14.80
N GLU A 158 4.75 -2.32 -15.36
CA GLU A 158 6.14 -2.56 -15.74
C GLU A 158 6.61 -1.58 -16.84
N SER A 159 5.68 -1.03 -17.61
CA SER A 159 5.94 0.02 -18.60
C SER A 159 6.22 1.39 -18.00
N TYR A 160 5.97 1.60 -16.70
CA TYR A 160 6.24 2.86 -16.01
C TYR A 160 7.66 2.88 -15.47
N PHE A 161 8.19 4.08 -15.20
CA PHE A 161 9.49 4.27 -14.52
C PHE A 161 10.70 3.69 -15.28
N LEU A 162 10.61 3.61 -16.61
CA LEU A 162 11.64 2.99 -17.44
C LEU A 162 12.84 3.90 -17.73
N ASN A 163 12.62 5.22 -17.77
CA ASN A 163 13.66 6.17 -18.12
C ASN A 163 14.45 6.57 -16.88
N ALA A 164 15.78 6.53 -16.98
CA ALA A 164 16.61 7.39 -16.14
C ALA A 164 16.51 8.81 -16.73
N PHE A 165 16.47 9.82 -15.88
CA PHE A 165 16.71 11.20 -16.30
C PHE A 165 18.06 11.31 -17.01
#